data_AF-A0A925Z022-F1
#
_entry.id   AF-A0A925Z022-F1
#
_cell.length_a   1.000
_cell.length_b   1.000
_cell.length_c   1.000
_cell.angle_alpha   90.00
_cell.angle_beta   90.00
_cell.angle_gamma   90.00
#
_symmetry.space_group_name_H-M   'P 1'
#
loop_
_entity.id
_entity.type
_entity.pdbx_description
1 polymer ?
#
loop_
_entity_poly.entity_id
_entity_poly.type
_entity_poly.pdbx_seq_one_letter_code
_entity_poly.pdbx_strand_id
1 'polypeptide(L)'
;MKNYVLPVIIIYLFTTCNTTSTEISELIKQTDKIQIVLNEKPDKYLDITERKDIRKFNDYITEDDTPYFKCAYDGHLTFFTKDGSVIMDFNVSDDCAHIIYTYAGELRSKKLTPKGLEYLKSVQIN
;
A
#
# COMPACT_ATOMS: atom_id res chain seq x y z
N MET A 1 6.38 33.93 58.77
CA MET A 1 5.48 33.12 57.91
C MET A 1 6.28 32.78 56.65
N LYS A 2 6.65 31.51 56.46
CA LYS A 2 7.51 31.08 55.33
C LYS A 2 6.59 30.65 54.17
N ASN A 3 6.64 31.38 53.07
CA ASN A 3 5.91 31.07 51.84
C ASN A 3 6.66 29.94 51.11
N TYR A 4 6.05 28.77 51.00
CA TYR A 4 6.57 27.68 50.18
C TYR A 4 6.03 27.80 48.77
N VAL A 5 6.92 28.11 47.84
CA VAL A 5 6.70 28.14 46.40
C VAL A 5 6.43 26.71 45.93
N LEU A 6 5.26 26.51 45.34
CA LEU A 6 4.82 25.26 44.72
C LEU A 6 5.74 24.94 43.52
N PRO A 7 6.38 23.76 43.41
CA PRO A 7 7.01 23.38 42.17
C PRO A 7 5.93 22.86 41.21
N VAL A 8 5.71 23.59 40.13
CA VAL A 8 4.93 23.16 38.96
C VAL A 8 5.69 22.01 38.30
N ILE A 9 5.26 20.78 38.57
CA ILE A 9 5.75 19.59 37.88
C ILE A 9 5.15 19.62 36.46
N ILE A 10 5.94 20.12 35.52
CA ILE A 10 5.66 20.03 34.08
C ILE A 10 5.88 18.56 33.68
N ILE A 11 4.79 17.80 33.67
CA ILE A 11 4.75 16.47 33.09
C ILE A 11 4.87 16.65 31.58
N TYR A 12 6.08 16.47 31.05
CA TYR A 12 6.32 16.27 29.64
C TYR A 12 5.56 15.01 29.22
N LEU A 13 4.41 15.21 28.59
CA LEU A 13 3.71 14.17 27.85
C LEU A 13 4.63 13.74 26.71
N PHE A 14 5.25 12.58 26.86
CA PHE A 14 5.87 11.85 25.75
C PHE A 14 4.77 11.52 24.75
N THR A 15 4.59 12.38 23.76
CA THR A 15 3.86 12.05 22.54
C THR A 15 4.74 11.08 21.75
N THR A 16 4.71 9.80 22.14
CA THR A 16 5.17 8.74 21.25
C THR A 16 4.31 8.83 20.00
N CYS A 17 4.90 9.33 18.92
CA CYS A 17 4.33 9.22 17.59
C CYS A 17 4.30 7.72 17.28
N ASN A 18 3.22 7.05 17.67
CA ASN A 18 2.94 5.71 17.17
C ASN A 18 2.81 5.89 15.67
N THR A 19 3.81 5.47 14.91
CA THR A 19 3.68 5.23 13.48
C THR A 19 2.56 4.22 13.34
N THR A 20 1.34 4.70 13.10
CA THR A 20 0.18 3.88 12.81
C THR A 20 0.52 3.13 11.54
N SER A 21 0.87 1.87 11.70
CA SER A 21 1.16 0.99 10.59
C SER A 21 -0.10 0.86 9.75
N THR A 22 -0.01 1.17 8.47
CA THR A 22 -1.16 1.10 7.59
C THR A 22 -1.42 -0.32 7.15
N GLU A 23 -2.62 -0.58 6.65
CA GLU A 23 -3.04 -1.89 6.14
C GLU A 23 -2.08 -2.43 5.08
N ILE A 24 -1.71 -1.58 4.12
CA ILE A 24 -0.77 -1.88 3.05
C ILE A 24 0.64 -2.09 3.61
N SER A 25 1.06 -1.30 4.59
CA SER A 25 2.36 -1.47 5.23
C SER A 25 2.50 -2.80 5.96
N GLU A 26 1.47 -3.22 6.70
CA GLU A 26 1.46 -4.55 7.33
C GLU A 26 1.50 -5.67 6.29
N LEU A 27 0.70 -5.59 5.22
CA LEU A 27 0.75 -6.57 4.15
C LEU A 27 2.15 -6.68 3.54
N ILE A 28 2.78 -5.55 3.23
CA ILE A 28 4.12 -5.51 2.62
C ILE A 28 5.18 -6.10 3.54
N LYS A 29 5.10 -5.86 4.86
CA LYS A 29 6.03 -6.47 5.84
C LYS A 29 5.94 -7.99 5.82
N GLN A 30 4.75 -8.53 5.63
CA GLN A 30 4.48 -9.98 5.65
C GLN A 30 4.67 -10.64 4.27
N THR A 31 4.84 -9.85 3.21
CA THR A 31 4.89 -10.34 1.82
C THR A 31 6.27 -10.89 1.46
N ASP A 32 6.32 -12.18 1.12
CA ASP A 32 7.53 -12.90 0.71
C ASP A 32 7.82 -12.72 -0.80
N LYS A 33 6.77 -12.57 -1.61
CA LYS A 33 6.85 -12.38 -3.07
C LYS A 33 5.69 -11.52 -3.56
N ILE A 34 5.94 -10.64 -4.51
CA ILE A 34 4.88 -10.00 -5.31
C ILE A 34 4.95 -10.56 -6.73
N GLN A 35 3.80 -10.96 -7.28
CA GLN A 35 3.68 -11.29 -8.70
C GLN A 35 2.81 -10.25 -9.38
N ILE A 36 3.24 -9.77 -10.55
CA ILE A 36 2.47 -8.86 -11.40
C ILE A 36 2.02 -9.62 -12.64
N VAL A 37 0.72 -9.61 -12.91
CA VAL A 37 0.13 -10.21 -14.12
C VAL A 37 -0.64 -9.13 -14.87
N LEU A 38 -0.43 -9.04 -16.18
CA LEU A 38 -1.15 -8.12 -17.06
C LEU A 38 -2.30 -8.84 -17.74
N ASN A 39 -3.48 -8.22 -17.78
CA ASN A 39 -4.67 -8.83 -18.38
C ASN A 39 -4.52 -9.06 -19.89
N GLU A 40 -3.75 -8.21 -20.58
CA GLU A 40 -3.44 -8.39 -22.01
C GLU A 40 -2.46 -9.54 -22.29
N LYS A 41 -1.69 -9.96 -21.29
CA LYS A 41 -0.64 -11.00 -21.42
C LYS A 41 -0.71 -11.96 -20.21
N PRO A 42 -1.81 -12.72 -20.03
CA PRO A 42 -2.05 -13.49 -18.80
C PRO A 42 -1.03 -14.61 -18.56
N ASP A 43 -0.38 -15.10 -19.63
CA ASP A 43 0.67 -16.13 -19.53
C ASP A 43 2.04 -15.56 -19.13
N LYS A 44 2.17 -14.23 -19.02
CA LYS A 44 3.40 -13.55 -18.61
C LYS A 44 3.21 -12.89 -17.26
N TYR A 45 4.19 -13.07 -16.40
CA TYR A 45 4.23 -12.45 -15.08
C TYR A 45 5.62 -11.97 -14.71
N LEU A 46 5.67 -10.96 -13.86
CA LEU A 46 6.88 -10.46 -13.23
C LEU A 46 6.85 -10.83 -11.75
N ASP A 47 7.83 -11.63 -11.32
CA ASP A 47 8.03 -11.95 -9.91
C ASP A 47 9.04 -10.99 -9.27
N ILE A 48 8.67 -10.45 -8.11
CA ILE A 48 9.50 -9.59 -7.27
C ILE A 48 9.70 -10.31 -5.95
N THR A 49 10.91 -10.81 -5.73
CA THR A 49 11.31 -11.57 -4.54
C THR A 49 12.27 -10.80 -3.63
N GLU A 50 12.94 -9.78 -4.19
CA GLU A 50 13.88 -8.95 -3.46
C GLU A 50 13.16 -8.06 -2.44
N ARG A 51 13.46 -8.24 -1.14
CA ARG A 51 12.78 -7.52 -0.05
C ARG A 51 12.87 -6.00 -0.17
N LYS A 52 13.98 -5.48 -0.70
CA LYS A 52 14.15 -4.04 -0.94
C LYS A 52 13.15 -3.51 -1.97
N ASP A 53 12.81 -4.32 -2.97
CA ASP A 53 11.91 -3.95 -4.07
C ASP A 53 10.45 -4.15 -3.66
N ILE A 54 10.14 -5.21 -2.91
CA ILE A 54 8.84 -5.40 -2.26
C ILE A 54 8.50 -4.20 -1.36
N ARG A 55 9.46 -3.70 -0.57
CA ARG A 55 9.23 -2.54 0.32
C ARG A 55 8.89 -1.24 -0.40
N LYS A 56 9.24 -1.09 -1.68
CA LYS A 56 8.90 0.11 -2.47
C LYS A 56 7.40 0.26 -2.68
N PHE A 57 6.63 -0.83 -2.57
CA PHE A 57 5.18 -0.76 -2.72
C PHE A 57 4.49 0.09 -1.64
N ASN A 58 5.16 0.35 -0.50
CA ASN A 58 4.67 1.32 0.49
C ASN A 58 4.56 2.73 -0.08
N ASP A 59 5.40 3.05 -1.06
CA ASP A 59 5.43 4.37 -1.70
C ASP A 59 4.60 4.41 -2.99
N TYR A 60 4.01 3.28 -3.41
CA TYR A 60 3.28 3.15 -4.68
C TYR A 60 1.78 3.32 -4.53
N ILE A 61 1.25 3.01 -3.34
CA ILE A 61 -0.18 3.07 -3.04
C ILE A 61 -0.37 4.04 -1.88
N THR A 62 -1.31 4.96 -1.99
CA THR A 62 -1.67 5.87 -0.91
C THR A 62 -2.67 5.23 0.05
N GLU A 63 -2.80 5.77 1.25
CA GLU A 63 -3.92 5.46 2.13
C GLU A 63 -5.23 6.16 1.74
N ASP A 64 -5.18 7.12 0.82
CA ASP A 64 -6.35 7.86 0.35
C ASP A 64 -7.30 6.93 -0.43
N ASP A 65 -8.55 6.87 0.05
CA ASP A 65 -9.59 6.13 -0.63
C ASP A 65 -10.01 6.82 -1.93
N THR A 66 -10.32 6.02 -2.93
CA THR A 66 -10.92 6.46 -4.19
C THR A 66 -12.35 5.93 -4.33
N PRO A 67 -13.24 6.66 -5.02
CA PRO A 67 -14.53 6.09 -5.42
C PRO A 67 -14.33 4.79 -6.18
N TYR A 68 -15.28 3.85 -6.05
CA TYR A 68 -15.27 2.65 -6.88
C TYR A 68 -15.53 3.04 -8.34
N PHE A 69 -14.46 3.11 -9.12
CA PHE A 69 -14.56 3.39 -10.54
C PHE A 69 -15.00 2.13 -11.30
N LYS A 70 -15.74 2.32 -12.39
CA LYS A 70 -16.18 1.23 -13.28
C LYS A 70 -15.23 1.01 -14.46
N CYS A 71 -13.97 1.41 -14.33
CA CYS A 71 -12.99 1.17 -15.40
C CYS A 71 -12.51 -0.28 -15.36
N ALA A 72 -12.13 -0.78 -16.54
CA ALA A 72 -11.52 -2.10 -16.65
C ALA A 72 -10.14 -2.11 -15.99
N TYR A 73 -9.75 -3.23 -15.41
CA TYR A 73 -8.42 -3.37 -14.82
C TYR A 73 -7.39 -3.74 -15.87
N ASP A 74 -6.20 -3.20 -15.71
CA ASP A 74 -5.05 -3.46 -16.57
C ASP A 74 -4.32 -4.77 -16.20
N GLY A 75 -4.46 -5.18 -14.94
CA GLY A 75 -3.81 -6.36 -14.40
C GLY A 75 -4.04 -6.48 -12.90
N HIS A 76 -3.31 -7.40 -12.28
CA HIS A 76 -3.34 -7.58 -10.84
C HIS A 76 -1.95 -7.82 -10.25
N LEU A 77 -1.81 -7.47 -8.98
CA LEU A 77 -0.70 -7.78 -8.11
C LEU A 77 -1.13 -8.88 -7.15
N THR A 78 -0.32 -9.93 -6.99
CA THR A 78 -0.52 -10.95 -5.96
C THR A 78 0.60 -10.84 -4.93
N PHE A 79 0.24 -10.43 -3.71
CA PHE A 79 1.12 -10.39 -2.55
C PHE A 79 1.04 -11.73 -1.85
N PHE A 80 2.08 -12.56 -1.96
CA PHE A 80 2.17 -13.84 -1.29
C PHE A 80 2.75 -13.67 0.12
N THR A 81 2.01 -14.09 1.13
CA THR A 81 2.43 -14.11 2.53
C THR A 81 2.50 -15.55 3.02
N LYS A 82 2.98 -15.76 4.25
CA LYS A 82 2.96 -17.08 4.89
C LYS A 82 1.55 -17.62 5.12
N ASP A 83 0.58 -16.73 5.29
CA ASP A 83 -0.80 -17.06 5.65
C ASP A 83 -1.74 -17.13 4.44
N GLY A 84 -1.24 -16.86 3.23
CA GLY A 84 -2.00 -16.92 1.99
C GLY A 84 -1.55 -15.90 0.96
N SER A 85 -2.51 -15.32 0.24
CA SER A 85 -2.22 -14.29 -0.76
C SER A 85 -3.29 -13.22 -0.80
N VAL A 86 -2.89 -11.96 -1.01
CA VAL A 86 -3.78 -10.84 -1.29
C VAL A 86 -3.64 -10.46 -2.75
N ILE A 87 -4.76 -10.48 -3.48
CA ILE A 87 -4.82 -10.06 -4.88
C ILE A 87 -5.33 -8.62 -4.91
N MET A 88 -4.65 -7.79 -5.69
CA MET A 88 -5.01 -6.40 -5.90
C MET A 88 -5.11 -6.09 -7.39
N ASP A 89 -6.29 -5.74 -7.88
CA ASP A 89 -6.48 -5.33 -9.28
C ASP A 89 -6.14 -3.86 -9.45
N PHE A 90 -5.41 -3.51 -10.50
CA PHE A 90 -4.96 -2.13 -10.74
C PHE A 90 -5.44 -1.61 -12.09
N ASN A 91 -5.60 -0.29 -12.16
CA ASN A 91 -5.75 0.47 -13.40
C ASN A 91 -4.73 1.61 -13.42
N VAL A 92 -4.10 1.86 -14.56
CA VAL A 92 -3.08 2.90 -14.77
C VAL A 92 -3.49 3.98 -15.78
N SER A 93 -4.74 3.98 -16.23
CA SER A 93 -5.29 5.03 -17.10
C SER A 93 -5.27 6.37 -16.37
N ASP A 94 -4.96 7.45 -17.10
CA ASP A 94 -4.70 8.78 -16.50
C ASP A 94 -5.91 9.35 -15.73
N ASP A 95 -7.12 8.95 -16.11
CA ASP A 95 -8.40 9.36 -15.51
C ASP A 95 -8.96 8.34 -14.51
N CYS A 96 -8.33 7.17 -14.37
CA CYS A 96 -8.82 6.07 -13.54
C CYS A 96 -7.73 5.35 -12.74
N ALA A 97 -6.59 5.99 -12.48
CA ALA A 97 -5.46 5.37 -11.80
C ALA A 97 -5.79 5.01 -10.33
N HIS A 98 -6.00 3.73 -10.06
CA HIS A 98 -6.33 3.23 -8.71
C HIS A 98 -6.00 1.73 -8.58
N ILE A 99 -6.07 1.24 -7.35
CA ILE A 99 -5.96 -0.18 -7.01
C ILE A 99 -7.14 -0.60 -6.14
N ILE A 100 -7.68 -1.78 -6.38
CA ILE A 100 -8.74 -2.39 -5.56
C ILE A 100 -8.27 -3.71 -4.98
N TYR A 101 -8.71 -4.01 -3.76
CA TYR A 101 -8.41 -5.29 -3.12
C TYR A 101 -9.33 -5.53 -1.93
N THR A 102 -9.44 -6.79 -1.50
CA THR A 102 -10.23 -7.13 -0.31
C THR A 102 -9.32 -7.27 0.90
N TYR A 103 -9.64 -6.57 1.97
CA TYR A 103 -8.96 -6.69 3.25
C TYR A 103 -9.97 -6.77 4.40
N ALA A 104 -9.78 -7.75 5.30
CA ALA A 104 -10.70 -8.02 6.41
C ALA A 104 -12.18 -8.17 6.00
N GLY A 105 -12.45 -8.65 4.77
CA GLY A 105 -13.80 -8.83 4.22
C GLY A 105 -14.40 -7.55 3.61
N GLU A 106 -13.69 -6.42 3.65
CA GLU A 106 -14.11 -5.17 3.03
C GLU A 106 -13.36 -4.94 1.73
N LEU A 107 -14.07 -4.49 0.69
CA LEU A 107 -13.44 -4.02 -0.53
C LEU A 107 -12.80 -2.65 -0.23
N ARG A 108 -11.54 -2.50 -0.62
CA ARG A 108 -10.76 -1.27 -0.55
C ARG A 108 -10.50 -0.78 -1.95
N SER A 109 -10.53 0.54 -2.14
CA SER A 109 -10.14 1.21 -3.38
C SER A 109 -9.21 2.36 -3.00
N LYS A 110 -7.95 2.28 -3.43
CA LYS A 110 -6.88 3.20 -3.04
C LYS A 110 -6.29 3.87 -4.25
N LYS A 111 -5.88 5.13 -4.09
CA LYS A 111 -5.18 5.87 -5.15
C LYS A 111 -3.75 5.35 -5.33
N LEU A 112 -3.27 5.34 -6.57
CA LEU A 112 -1.85 5.15 -6.87
C LEU A 112 -1.10 6.47 -6.68
N THR A 113 0.10 6.40 -6.11
CA THR A 113 1.02 7.56 -6.13
C THR A 113 1.54 7.77 -7.56
N PRO A 114 2.07 8.96 -7.89
CA PRO A 114 2.73 9.17 -9.19
C PRO A 114 3.85 8.16 -9.45
N LYS A 115 4.60 7.76 -8.42
CA LYS A 115 5.66 6.74 -8.51
C LYS A 115 5.09 5.35 -8.78
N GLY A 116 4.01 4.97 -8.09
CA GLY A 116 3.34 3.69 -8.31
C GLY A 116 2.74 3.60 -9.70
N LEU A 117 2.13 4.68 -10.17
CA LEU A 117 1.58 4.78 -11.52
C LEU A 117 2.67 4.61 -12.59
N GLU A 118 3.78 5.34 -12.46
CA GLU A 118 4.92 5.24 -13.37
C GLU A 118 5.51 3.82 -13.38
N TYR A 119 5.68 3.22 -12.21
CA TYR A 119 6.19 1.86 -12.07
C TYR A 119 5.29 0.85 -12.80
N LEU A 120 3.98 0.85 -12.52
CA LEU A 120 3.05 -0.11 -13.13
C LEU A 120 2.93 0.08 -14.65
N LYS A 121 2.96 1.32 -15.15
CA LYS A 121 3.03 1.61 -16.60
C LYS A 121 4.31 1.06 -17.22
N SER A 122 5.45 1.17 -16.53
CA SER A 122 6.72 0.64 -17.04
C SER A 122 6.71 -0.88 -17.19
N VAL A 123 5.94 -1.59 -16.37
CA VAL A 123 5.78 -3.05 -16.45
C VAL A 123 4.90 -3.45 -17.64
N GLN A 124 3.93 -2.62 -18.05
CA GLN A 124 3.08 -2.88 -19.23
C GLN A 124 3.85 -2.85 -20.56
N ILE A 125 4.83 -1.96 -20.65
CA ILE A 125 5.58 -1.70 -21.89
C ILE A 125 6.63 -2.81 -22.17
N ASN A 126 7.02 -3.57 -21.14
CA ASN A 126 7.97 -4.69 -21.25
C ASN A 126 7.28 -6.02 -21.65
#